data_AF-A0A2G6NMF2-F1
#
_entry.id   AF-A0A2G6NMF2-F1
#
_cell.length_a   1.000
_cell.length_b   1.000
_cell.length_c   1.000
_cell.angle_alpha   90.00
_cell.angle_beta   90.00
_cell.angle_gamma   90.00
#
_symmetry.space_group_name_H-M   'P 1'
#
loop_
_entity.id
_entity.type
_entity.pdbx_description
1 polymer ?
#
loop_
_entity_poly.entity_id
_entity_poly.type
_entity_poly.pdbx_seq_one_letter_code
_entity_poly.pdbx_strand_id
1 'polypeptide(L)'
;MELTLQTETVQALQSLLVSWCVKVVLALLVFFVGRWVARRVVNLAVRCMQVREVDVTLIRFLEGVLYYALLISVILAAVGQLGVKTSSFLAVLGAASLAVGLALKDSLANFSSGVMLILFRPFRVGDTVEIAGEAGVVQAISVFSTILHTPGNERKIIPNGAISNATITNITANPTRRINIIVGISYDDDLRQAKELLEQILREDGRIHPTPVPLVAVFALGAYSVDLVVRGWVDTPLYWEVLFSLNEKIKLNFDENSISLPYPQQDIHLFQAEKR
;
A
#
# COMPACT_ATOMS: atom_id res chain seq x y z
N MET A 1 60.97 -38.87 -44.10
CA MET A 1 60.41 -37.54 -43.74
C MET A 1 58.93 -37.43 -44.14
N GLU A 2 58.47 -38.02 -45.24
CA GLU A 2 57.03 -38.08 -45.59
C GLU A 2 56.21 -39.07 -44.73
N LEU A 3 56.77 -40.25 -44.40
CA LEU A 3 56.10 -41.26 -43.55
C LEU A 3 55.87 -40.79 -42.10
N THR A 4 56.73 -39.92 -41.57
CA THR A 4 56.61 -39.34 -40.21
C THR A 4 55.50 -38.28 -40.14
N LEU A 5 55.31 -37.51 -41.23
CA LEU A 5 54.23 -36.54 -41.35
C LEU A 5 52.84 -37.21 -41.46
N GLN A 6 52.76 -38.38 -42.10
CA GLN A 6 51.53 -39.18 -42.15
C GLN A 6 51.14 -39.78 -40.79
N THR A 7 52.10 -40.25 -39.99
CA THR A 7 51.82 -40.78 -38.64
C THR A 7 51.40 -39.69 -37.66
N GLU A 8 52.02 -38.51 -37.71
CA GLU A 8 51.66 -37.38 -36.85
C GLU A 8 50.25 -36.83 -37.16
N THR A 9 49.89 -36.74 -38.44
CA THR A 9 48.54 -36.31 -38.86
C THR A 9 47.46 -37.31 -38.46
N VAL A 10 47.72 -38.62 -38.55
CA VAL A 10 46.79 -39.67 -38.08
C VAL A 10 46.65 -39.66 -36.55
N GLN A 11 47.72 -39.48 -35.80
CA GLN A 11 47.69 -39.37 -34.33
C GLN A 11 46.97 -38.07 -33.86
N ALA A 12 47.15 -36.97 -34.59
CA ALA A 12 46.41 -35.73 -34.35
C ALA A 12 44.91 -35.89 -34.62
N LEU A 13 44.53 -36.60 -35.69
CA LEU A 13 43.13 -36.92 -35.98
C LEU A 13 42.51 -37.83 -34.92
N GLN A 14 43.23 -38.87 -34.48
CA GLN A 14 42.76 -39.78 -33.43
C GLN A 14 42.56 -39.07 -32.08
N SER A 15 43.50 -38.22 -31.67
CA SER A 15 43.38 -37.49 -30.40
C SER A 15 42.24 -36.45 -30.43
N LEU A 16 42.02 -35.79 -31.56
CA LEU A 16 40.87 -34.90 -31.77
C LEU A 16 39.55 -35.68 -31.71
N LEU A 17 39.44 -36.81 -32.41
CA LEU A 17 38.24 -37.65 -32.42
C LEU A 17 37.89 -38.15 -31.01
N VAL A 18 38.87 -38.67 -30.26
CA VAL A 18 38.67 -39.13 -28.87
C VAL A 18 38.22 -37.99 -27.97
N SER A 19 38.84 -36.80 -28.08
CA SER A 19 38.46 -35.63 -27.29
C SER A 19 37.01 -35.18 -27.56
N TRP A 20 36.60 -35.14 -28.82
CA TRP A 20 35.22 -34.80 -29.21
C TRP A 20 34.21 -35.85 -28.77
N CYS A 21 34.53 -37.14 -28.88
CA CYS A 21 33.68 -38.21 -28.37
C CYS A 21 33.44 -38.08 -26.86
N VAL A 22 34.50 -37.82 -26.07
CA VAL A 22 34.37 -37.63 -24.62
C VAL A 22 33.50 -36.41 -24.30
N LYS A 23 33.70 -35.28 -24.99
CA LYS A 23 32.88 -34.07 -24.79
C LYS A 23 31.41 -34.30 -25.13
N VAL A 24 31.12 -35.01 -26.21
CA VAL A 24 29.74 -35.33 -26.62
C VAL A 24 29.09 -36.28 -25.61
N VAL A 25 29.78 -37.32 -25.17
CA VAL A 25 29.27 -38.25 -24.15
C VAL A 25 28.99 -37.51 -22.84
N LEU A 26 29.90 -36.65 -22.41
CA LEU A 26 29.74 -35.85 -21.19
C LEU A 26 28.59 -34.85 -21.32
N ALA A 27 28.45 -34.17 -22.46
CA ALA A 27 27.33 -33.26 -22.74
C ALA A 27 25.98 -33.99 -22.72
N LEU A 28 25.90 -35.18 -23.33
CA LEU A 28 24.69 -36.02 -23.30
C LEU A 28 24.37 -36.48 -21.89
N LEU A 29 25.38 -36.91 -21.12
CA LEU A 29 25.22 -37.30 -19.73
C LEU A 29 24.65 -36.14 -18.91
N VAL A 30 25.26 -34.95 -19.01
CA VAL A 30 24.78 -33.73 -18.34
C VAL A 30 23.35 -33.39 -18.75
N PHE A 31 23.02 -33.51 -20.04
CA PHE A 31 21.67 -33.22 -20.52
C PHE A 31 20.62 -34.20 -19.98
N PHE A 32 20.85 -35.50 -20.08
CA PHE A 32 19.89 -36.51 -19.63
C PHE A 32 19.74 -36.53 -18.10
N VAL A 33 20.85 -36.50 -17.37
CA VAL A 33 20.84 -36.44 -15.91
C VAL A 33 20.23 -35.13 -15.45
N GLY A 34 20.64 -33.99 -16.02
CA GLY A 34 20.10 -32.68 -15.68
C GLY A 34 18.60 -32.57 -15.96
N ARG A 35 18.12 -33.07 -17.10
CA ARG A 35 16.69 -33.11 -17.44
C ARG A 35 15.91 -33.97 -16.44
N TRP A 36 16.47 -35.10 -16.03
CA TRP A 36 15.86 -35.97 -15.04
C TRP A 36 15.77 -35.27 -13.67
N VAL A 37 16.85 -34.64 -13.22
CA VAL A 37 16.88 -33.84 -11.97
C VAL A 37 15.87 -32.70 -12.04
N ALA A 38 15.85 -31.93 -13.13
CA ALA A 38 14.93 -30.81 -13.32
C ALA A 38 13.47 -31.26 -13.19
N ARG A 39 13.08 -32.35 -13.84
CA ARG A 39 11.72 -32.92 -13.68
C ARG A 39 11.43 -33.33 -12.25
N ARG A 40 12.40 -33.92 -11.53
CA ARG A 40 12.19 -34.33 -10.13
C ARG A 40 11.99 -33.15 -9.21
N VAL A 41 12.77 -32.09 -9.38
CA VAL A 41 12.63 -30.83 -8.62
C VAL A 41 11.27 -30.19 -8.89
N VAL A 42 10.87 -30.09 -10.16
CA VAL A 42 9.56 -29.53 -10.54
C VAL A 42 8.42 -30.35 -9.98
N ASN A 43 8.45 -31.67 -10.12
CA ASN A 43 7.42 -32.56 -9.58
C ASN A 43 7.32 -32.46 -8.05
N LEU A 44 8.44 -32.27 -7.36
CA LEU A 44 8.44 -32.04 -5.91
C LEU A 44 7.77 -30.71 -5.57
N ALA A 45 8.12 -29.63 -6.28
CA ALA A 45 7.50 -28.32 -6.09
C ALA A 45 5.98 -28.36 -6.35
N VAL A 46 5.54 -29.03 -7.42
CA VAL A 46 4.12 -29.24 -7.75
C VAL A 46 3.40 -29.98 -6.63
N ARG A 47 3.97 -31.07 -6.11
CA ARG A 47 3.40 -31.80 -4.97
C ARG A 47 3.26 -30.92 -3.74
N CYS A 48 4.28 -30.12 -3.42
CA CYS A 48 4.22 -29.18 -2.29
C CYS A 48 3.10 -28.14 -2.46
N MET A 49 2.88 -27.65 -3.68
CA MET A 49 1.78 -26.71 -3.97
C MET A 49 0.40 -27.38 -3.89
N GLN A 50 0.27 -28.62 -4.36
CA GLN A 50 -0.97 -29.40 -4.27
C GLN A 50 -1.37 -29.67 -2.82
N VAL A 51 -0.41 -30.02 -1.96
CA VAL A 51 -0.66 -30.25 -0.51
C VAL A 51 -1.11 -28.97 0.20
N ARG A 52 -0.78 -27.79 -0.34
CA ARG A 52 -1.20 -26.48 0.19
C ARG A 52 -2.45 -25.91 -0.48
N GLU A 53 -3.19 -26.73 -1.24
CA GLU A 53 -4.44 -26.35 -1.91
C GLU A 53 -4.33 -25.11 -2.80
N VAL A 54 -3.16 -24.93 -3.44
CA VAL A 54 -2.96 -23.87 -4.43
C VAL A 54 -3.82 -24.14 -5.67
N ASP A 55 -4.35 -23.09 -6.29
CA ASP A 55 -5.17 -23.19 -7.50
C ASP A 55 -4.46 -23.95 -8.64
N VAL A 56 -5.20 -24.84 -9.31
CA VAL A 56 -4.68 -25.74 -10.35
C VAL A 56 -4.09 -24.96 -11.54
N THR A 57 -4.67 -23.81 -11.88
CA THR A 57 -4.19 -22.95 -12.97
C THR A 57 -2.83 -22.36 -12.62
N LEU A 58 -2.69 -21.87 -11.38
CA LEU A 58 -1.43 -21.32 -10.89
C LEU A 58 -0.33 -22.38 -10.81
N ILE A 59 -0.67 -23.59 -10.36
CA ILE A 59 0.25 -24.74 -10.34
C ILE A 59 0.78 -25.03 -11.75
N ARG A 60 -0.10 -25.15 -12.74
CA ARG A 60 0.30 -25.44 -14.14
C ARG A 60 1.18 -24.34 -14.73
N PHE A 61 0.86 -23.08 -14.42
CA PHE A 61 1.68 -21.95 -14.85
C PHE A 61 3.10 -22.00 -14.26
N LEU A 62 3.21 -22.16 -12.94
CA LEU A 62 4.49 -22.22 -12.23
C LEU A 62 5.30 -23.47 -12.60
N GLU A 63 4.65 -24.61 -12.83
CA GLU A 63 5.29 -25.83 -13.34
C GLU A 63 6.01 -25.57 -14.66
N GLY A 64 5.32 -24.95 -15.62
CA GLY A 64 5.88 -24.58 -16.91
C GLY A 64 7.08 -23.65 -16.76
N VAL A 65 6.92 -22.54 -16.03
CA VAL A 65 7.99 -21.55 -15.80
C VAL A 65 9.22 -22.20 -15.17
N LEU A 66 9.05 -22.97 -14.09
CA LEU A 66 10.14 -23.61 -13.37
C LEU A 66 10.83 -24.68 -14.24
N TYR A 67 10.05 -25.48 -14.97
CA TYR A 67 10.59 -26.52 -15.85
C TYR A 67 11.42 -25.94 -16.98
N TYR A 68 10.92 -24.94 -17.69
CA TYR A 68 11.66 -24.33 -18.80
C TYR A 68 12.89 -23.56 -18.32
N ALA A 69 12.82 -22.86 -17.18
CA ALA A 69 13.98 -22.18 -16.59
C ALA A 69 15.12 -23.16 -16.24
N LEU A 70 14.79 -24.29 -15.61
CA LEU A 70 15.76 -25.35 -15.30
C LEU A 70 16.26 -26.04 -16.56
N LEU A 71 15.39 -26.31 -17.53
CA LEU A 71 15.76 -26.96 -18.79
C LEU A 71 16.74 -26.10 -19.60
N ILE A 72 16.52 -24.79 -19.70
CA ILE A 72 17.43 -23.86 -20.36
C ILE A 72 18.81 -23.89 -19.67
N SER A 73 18.84 -23.86 -18.33
CA SER A 73 20.09 -23.98 -17.56
C SER A 73 20.84 -25.28 -17.86
N VAL A 74 20.13 -26.41 -17.94
CA VAL A 74 20.70 -27.73 -18.28
C VAL A 74 21.24 -27.76 -19.71
N ILE A 75 20.51 -27.18 -20.67
CA ILE A 75 20.95 -27.09 -22.07
C ILE A 75 22.24 -26.28 -22.18
N LEU A 76 22.31 -25.13 -21.51
CA LEU A 76 23.53 -24.31 -21.52
C LEU A 76 24.72 -25.03 -20.87
N ALA A 77 24.49 -25.75 -19.77
CA ALA A 77 25.53 -26.56 -19.15
C ALA A 77 26.05 -27.66 -20.10
N ALA A 78 25.16 -28.36 -20.80
CA ALA A 78 25.53 -29.39 -21.76
C ALA A 78 26.29 -28.82 -22.98
N VAL A 79 25.82 -27.70 -23.53
CA VAL A 79 26.47 -27.00 -24.67
C VAL A 79 27.86 -26.47 -24.27
N GLY A 80 28.02 -26.01 -23.03
CA GLY A 80 29.33 -25.59 -22.51
C GLY A 80 30.37 -26.71 -22.52
N GLN A 81 29.97 -27.97 -22.29
CA GLN A 81 30.87 -29.13 -22.35
C GLN A 81 31.40 -29.42 -23.75
N LEU A 82 30.67 -29.00 -24.79
CA LEU A 82 31.14 -29.08 -26.18
C LEU A 82 32.20 -28.02 -26.52
N GLY A 83 32.55 -27.13 -25.58
CA GLY A 83 33.50 -26.05 -25.79
C GLY A 83 32.91 -24.82 -26.48
N VAL A 84 31.58 -24.77 -26.62
CA VAL A 84 30.87 -23.59 -27.15
C VAL A 84 30.90 -22.48 -26.09
N LYS A 85 31.24 -21.26 -26.51
CA LYS A 85 31.17 -20.08 -25.64
C LYS A 85 29.71 -19.76 -25.33
N THR A 86 29.26 -20.08 -24.12
CA THR A 86 27.89 -19.83 -23.66
C THR A 86 27.64 -18.36 -23.27
N SER A 87 28.67 -17.51 -23.28
CA SER A 87 28.60 -16.09 -22.90
C SER A 87 27.54 -15.31 -23.69
N SER A 88 27.44 -15.52 -25.00
CA SER A 88 26.43 -14.83 -25.83
C SER A 88 25.01 -15.25 -25.48
N PHE A 89 24.78 -16.52 -25.15
CA PHE A 89 23.48 -17.01 -24.69
C PHE A 89 23.13 -16.46 -23.31
N LEU A 90 24.11 -16.38 -22.40
CA LEU A 90 23.94 -15.77 -21.09
C LEU A 90 23.59 -14.28 -21.20
N ALA A 91 24.19 -13.55 -22.15
CA ALA A 91 23.84 -12.16 -22.40
C ALA A 91 22.38 -12.00 -22.84
N VAL A 92 21.91 -12.83 -23.79
CA VAL A 92 20.52 -12.81 -24.26
C VAL A 92 19.55 -13.19 -23.14
N LEU A 93 19.85 -14.25 -22.37
CA LEU A 93 19.02 -14.65 -21.24
C LEU A 93 19.01 -13.60 -20.13
N GLY A 94 20.13 -12.92 -19.88
CA GLY A 94 20.22 -11.81 -18.95
C GLY A 94 19.31 -10.66 -19.36
N ALA A 95 19.37 -10.26 -20.64
CA ALA A 95 18.50 -9.23 -21.18
C ALA A 95 17.00 -9.63 -21.11
N ALA A 96 16.67 -10.87 -21.48
CA ALA A 96 15.30 -11.38 -21.38
C ALA A 96 14.79 -11.43 -19.92
N SER A 97 15.63 -11.87 -18.98
CA SER A 97 15.29 -11.91 -17.55
C SER A 97 15.07 -10.51 -16.98
N LEU A 98 15.89 -9.53 -17.38
CA LEU A 98 15.69 -8.13 -17.01
C LEU A 98 14.36 -7.59 -17.55
N ALA A 99 14.03 -7.86 -18.81
CA ALA A 99 12.77 -7.44 -19.42
C ALA A 99 11.56 -8.04 -18.66
N VAL A 100 11.58 -9.33 -18.35
CA VAL A 100 10.54 -10.00 -17.55
C VAL A 100 10.47 -9.42 -16.14
N GLY A 101 11.62 -9.18 -15.49
CA GLY A 101 11.69 -8.60 -14.15
C GLY A 101 11.12 -7.18 -14.10
N LEU A 102 11.42 -6.34 -15.10
CA LEU A 102 10.85 -5.00 -15.23
C LEU A 102 9.34 -5.04 -15.47
N ALA A 103 8.85 -6.00 -16.27
CA ALA A 103 7.43 -6.18 -16.50
C ALA A 103 6.66 -6.61 -15.23
N LEU A 104 7.31 -7.37 -14.33
CA LEU A 104 6.72 -7.85 -13.07
C LEU A 104 6.99 -6.95 -11.87
N LYS A 105 7.75 -5.85 -12.05
CA LYS A 105 8.23 -4.98 -10.98
C LYS A 105 7.08 -4.52 -10.07
N ASP A 106 5.99 -4.04 -10.65
CA ASP A 106 4.88 -3.48 -9.87
C ASP A 106 4.07 -4.55 -9.14
N SER A 107 3.89 -5.73 -9.76
CA SER A 107 3.23 -6.87 -9.09
C SER A 107 4.05 -7.34 -7.88
N LEU A 108 5.38 -7.41 -8.03
CA LEU A 108 6.27 -7.80 -6.94
C LEU A 108 6.31 -6.73 -5.82
N ALA A 109 6.28 -5.45 -6.19
CA ALA A 109 6.15 -4.36 -5.23
C ALA A 109 4.86 -4.50 -4.41
N ASN A 110 3.72 -4.67 -5.07
CA ASN A 110 2.43 -4.90 -4.39
C ASN A 110 2.45 -6.14 -3.48
N PHE A 111 3.06 -7.25 -3.92
CA PHE A 111 3.24 -8.45 -3.10
C PHE A 111 4.04 -8.14 -1.83
N SER A 112 5.21 -7.52 -1.98
CA SER A 112 6.08 -7.20 -0.84
C SER A 112 5.41 -6.24 0.15
N SER A 113 4.69 -5.24 -0.35
CA SER A 113 3.86 -4.33 0.44
C SER A 113 2.75 -5.07 1.19
N GLY A 114 2.05 -6.01 0.54
CA GLY A 114 1.03 -6.81 1.21
C GLY A 114 1.58 -7.66 2.34
N VAL A 115 2.71 -8.33 2.11
CA VAL A 115 3.41 -9.09 3.16
C VAL A 115 3.78 -8.16 4.34
N MET A 116 4.28 -6.96 4.05
CA MET A 116 4.64 -5.96 5.07
C MET A 116 3.43 -5.52 5.90
N LEU A 117 2.31 -5.21 5.25
CA LEU A 117 1.07 -4.81 5.90
C LEU A 117 0.52 -5.92 6.80
N ILE A 118 0.57 -7.17 6.36
CA ILE A 118 0.10 -8.32 7.14
C ILE A 118 1.01 -8.60 8.34
N LEU A 119 2.32 -8.43 8.18
CA LEU A 119 3.33 -8.70 9.21
C LEU A 119 3.36 -7.63 10.30
N PHE A 120 3.48 -6.36 9.91
CA PHE A 120 3.62 -5.24 10.84
C PHE A 120 2.28 -4.67 11.31
N ARG A 121 1.19 -4.92 10.56
CA ARG A 121 -0.19 -4.53 10.89
C ARG A 121 -0.33 -3.07 11.36
N PRO A 122 0.07 -2.07 10.54
CA PRO A 122 -0.16 -0.66 10.85
C PRO A 122 -1.66 -0.33 11.00
N PHE A 123 -2.52 -1.16 10.42
CA PHE A 123 -3.96 -1.19 10.62
C PHE A 123 -4.47 -2.63 10.48
N ARG A 124 -5.69 -2.88 10.94
CA ARG A 124 -6.35 -4.19 10.94
C ARG A 124 -7.69 -4.13 10.21
N VAL A 125 -8.20 -5.31 9.86
CA VAL A 125 -9.60 -5.43 9.39
C VAL A 125 -10.53 -4.91 10.49
N GLY A 126 -11.45 -4.03 10.12
CA GLY A 126 -12.35 -3.32 11.02
C GLY A 126 -11.89 -1.90 11.39
N ASP A 127 -10.61 -1.56 11.17
CA ASP A 127 -10.14 -0.20 11.43
C ASP A 127 -10.70 0.77 10.38
N THR A 128 -11.02 1.99 10.80
CA THR A 128 -11.27 3.10 9.87
C THR A 128 -9.96 3.80 9.57
N VAL A 129 -9.59 3.88 8.30
CA VAL A 129 -8.31 4.43 7.86
C VAL A 129 -8.52 5.44 6.75
N GLU A 130 -7.55 6.34 6.59
CA GLU A 130 -7.35 7.17 5.42
C GLU A 130 -5.98 6.83 4.84
N ILE A 131 -5.96 6.23 3.65
CA ILE A 131 -4.76 5.70 2.98
C ILE A 131 -4.84 6.01 1.49
N ALA A 132 -3.72 6.41 0.90
CA ALA A 132 -3.64 6.74 -0.53
C ALA A 132 -4.73 7.73 -1.02
N GLY A 133 -5.13 8.68 -0.16
CA GLY A 133 -6.18 9.66 -0.44
C GLY A 133 -7.61 9.15 -0.28
N GLU A 134 -7.79 7.92 0.22
CA GLU A 134 -9.09 7.27 0.34
C GLU A 134 -9.40 6.93 1.80
N ALA A 135 -10.61 7.27 2.26
CA ALA A 135 -11.08 6.97 3.60
C ALA A 135 -12.13 5.86 3.62
N GLY A 136 -12.03 4.94 4.57
CA GLY A 136 -13.01 3.86 4.75
C GLY A 136 -12.62 2.85 5.82
N VAL A 137 -13.53 1.91 6.07
CA VAL A 137 -13.30 0.77 6.97
C VAL A 137 -12.58 -0.33 6.22
N VAL A 138 -11.47 -0.84 6.78
CA VAL A 138 -10.70 -1.93 6.19
C VAL A 138 -11.51 -3.21 6.25
N GLN A 139 -11.91 -3.73 5.09
CA GLN A 139 -12.69 -4.97 4.99
C GLN A 139 -11.78 -6.21 4.87
N ALA A 140 -10.70 -6.10 4.09
CA ALA A 140 -9.77 -7.20 3.88
C ALA A 140 -8.40 -6.69 3.42
N ILE A 141 -7.34 -7.37 3.86
CA ILE A 141 -5.97 -7.14 3.42
C ILE A 141 -5.54 -8.41 2.67
N SER A 142 -5.46 -8.32 1.34
CA SER A 142 -4.98 -9.41 0.49
C SER A 142 -3.51 -9.23 0.15
N VAL A 143 -2.91 -10.22 -0.50
CA VAL A 143 -1.48 -10.20 -0.86
C VAL A 143 -1.12 -9.02 -1.79
N PHE A 144 -1.98 -8.64 -2.73
CA PHE A 144 -1.70 -7.57 -3.70
C PHE A 144 -2.49 -6.28 -3.48
N SER A 145 -3.61 -6.34 -2.74
CA SER A 145 -4.51 -5.20 -2.55
C SER A 145 -5.18 -5.21 -1.19
N THR A 146 -5.55 -4.03 -0.71
CA THR A 146 -6.41 -3.83 0.45
C THR A 146 -7.78 -3.33 -0.01
N ILE A 147 -8.83 -3.82 0.63
CA ILE A 147 -10.22 -3.49 0.32
C ILE A 147 -10.75 -2.60 1.44
N LEU A 148 -11.24 -1.41 1.08
CA LEU A 148 -11.94 -0.50 1.97
C LEU A 148 -13.42 -0.46 1.65
N HIS A 149 -14.24 -0.26 2.67
CA HIS A 149 -15.66 0.05 2.57
C HIS A 149 -15.89 1.51 2.99
N THR A 150 -16.42 2.33 2.08
CA THR A 150 -16.63 3.75 2.36
C THR A 150 -17.93 3.98 3.13
N PRO A 151 -18.08 5.11 3.84
CA PRO A 151 -19.36 5.49 4.44
C PRO A 151 -20.50 5.63 3.43
N GLY A 152 -20.18 5.87 2.15
CA GLY A 152 -21.12 5.92 1.03
C GLY A 152 -21.56 4.55 0.48
N ASN A 153 -21.23 3.44 1.16
CA ASN A 153 -21.53 2.07 0.75
C ASN A 153 -20.78 1.63 -0.54
N GLU A 154 -19.60 2.18 -0.79
CA GLU A 154 -18.76 1.79 -1.94
C GLU A 154 -17.64 0.86 -1.50
N ARG A 155 -17.17 0.00 -2.42
CA ARG A 155 -16.01 -0.87 -2.21
C ARG A 155 -14.82 -0.34 -3.00
N LYS A 156 -13.78 0.12 -2.30
CA LYS A 156 -12.52 0.57 -2.91
C LYS A 156 -11.46 -0.52 -2.81
N ILE A 157 -10.82 -0.84 -3.92
CA ILE A 157 -9.75 -1.85 -4.01
C ILE A 157 -8.46 -1.13 -4.33
N ILE A 158 -7.55 -1.07 -3.37
CA ILE A 158 -6.32 -0.26 -3.45
C ILE A 158 -5.12 -1.20 -3.53
N PRO A 159 -4.24 -1.07 -4.54
CA PRO A 159 -3.00 -1.83 -4.60
C PRO A 159 -2.12 -1.56 -3.38
N ASN A 160 -1.55 -2.62 -2.79
CA ASN A 160 -0.77 -2.48 -1.55
C ASN A 160 0.48 -1.59 -1.72
N GLY A 161 1.08 -1.58 -2.91
CA GLY A 161 2.20 -0.71 -3.24
C GLY A 161 1.84 0.77 -3.15
N ALA A 162 0.60 1.15 -3.54
CA ALA A 162 0.13 2.53 -3.40
C ALA A 162 -0.02 2.92 -1.92
N ILE A 163 -0.45 1.99 -1.07
CA ILE A 163 -0.62 2.19 0.38
C ILE A 163 0.75 2.37 1.05
N SER A 164 1.72 1.50 0.74
CA SER A 164 3.07 1.58 1.35
C SER A 164 3.83 2.84 0.98
N ASN A 165 3.51 3.46 -0.16
CA ASN A 165 4.13 4.71 -0.61
C ASN A 165 3.42 5.96 -0.08
N ALA A 166 2.29 5.80 0.60
CA ALA A 166 1.48 6.90 1.13
C ALA A 166 1.58 6.98 2.65
N THR A 167 1.22 8.15 3.21
CA THR A 167 0.96 8.27 4.65
C THR A 167 -0.28 7.46 5.01
N ILE A 168 -0.20 6.72 6.11
CA ILE A 168 -1.30 5.92 6.65
C ILE A 168 -1.84 6.64 7.88
N THR A 169 -3.09 7.09 7.81
CA THR A 169 -3.81 7.65 8.96
C THR A 169 -4.80 6.60 9.47
N ASN A 170 -4.51 5.97 10.61
CA ASN A 170 -5.45 5.07 11.25
C ASN A 170 -6.31 5.85 12.26
N ILE A 171 -7.56 6.10 11.89
CA ILE A 171 -8.50 6.94 12.65
C ILE A 171 -8.95 6.22 13.93
N THR A 172 -8.99 4.89 13.91
CA THR A 172 -9.45 4.06 15.03
C THR A 172 -8.33 3.40 15.82
N ALA A 173 -7.07 3.70 15.53
CA ALA A 173 -5.93 3.14 16.26
C ALA A 173 -5.94 3.51 17.75
N ASN A 174 -6.43 4.70 18.08
CA ASN A 174 -6.50 5.18 19.45
C ASN A 174 -7.94 5.06 20.00
N PRO A 175 -8.10 4.76 21.31
CA PRO A 175 -9.41 4.58 21.92
C PRO A 175 -10.21 5.89 22.02
N THR A 176 -9.52 7.03 22.06
CA THR A 176 -10.13 8.36 22.17
C THR A 176 -9.73 9.26 21.01
N ARG A 177 -10.62 10.20 20.68
CA ARG A 177 -10.44 11.23 19.65
C ARG A 177 -10.86 12.60 20.17
N ARG A 178 -10.21 13.64 19.66
CA ARG A 178 -10.52 15.02 20.01
C ARG A 178 -11.51 15.62 19.01
N ILE A 179 -12.64 16.08 19.51
CA ILE A 179 -13.57 16.95 18.78
C ILE A 179 -12.96 18.35 18.71
N ASN A 180 -13.12 19.01 17.56
CA ASN A 180 -12.67 20.38 17.34
C ASN A 180 -13.77 21.12 16.58
N ILE A 181 -14.53 21.95 17.27
CA ILE A 181 -15.59 22.78 16.71
C ILE A 181 -15.10 24.23 16.73
N ILE A 182 -15.36 24.97 15.66
CA ILE A 182 -15.17 26.42 15.60
C ILE A 182 -16.56 27.04 15.52
N VAL A 183 -16.89 27.91 16.46
CA VAL A 183 -18.15 28.65 16.52
C VAL A 183 -17.84 30.15 16.57
N GLY A 184 -18.40 30.91 15.64
CA GLY A 184 -18.25 32.36 15.60
C GLY A 184 -19.38 33.05 16.35
N ILE A 185 -19.04 34.03 17.19
CA ILE A 185 -20.00 34.94 17.83
C ILE A 185 -19.85 36.36 17.27
N SER A 186 -20.85 37.22 17.40
CA SER A 186 -20.75 38.62 16.99
C SER A 186 -19.68 39.35 17.84
N TYR A 187 -19.08 40.40 17.27
CA TYR A 187 -18.17 41.28 18.01
C TYR A 187 -18.86 42.03 19.17
N ASP A 188 -20.17 42.18 19.08
CA ASP A 188 -20.99 42.85 20.10
C ASP A 188 -21.43 41.92 21.24
N ASP A 189 -21.27 40.60 21.08
CA ASP A 189 -21.70 39.63 22.10
C ASP A 189 -20.71 39.58 23.29
N ASP A 190 -21.20 39.23 24.48
CA ASP A 190 -20.34 39.02 25.65
C ASP A 190 -19.53 37.72 25.51
N LEU A 191 -18.25 37.88 25.21
CA LEU A 191 -17.28 36.79 25.12
C LEU A 191 -17.23 35.91 26.39
N ARG A 192 -17.33 36.49 27.59
CA ARG A 192 -17.25 35.72 28.84
C ARG A 192 -18.47 34.83 28.99
N GLN A 193 -19.65 35.37 28.73
CA GLN A 193 -20.90 34.62 28.75
C GLN A 193 -20.87 33.48 27.73
N ALA A 194 -20.46 33.75 26.48
CA ALA A 194 -20.35 32.72 25.44
C ALA A 194 -19.39 31.60 25.85
N LYS A 195 -18.24 31.93 26.44
CA LYS A 195 -17.29 30.93 26.95
C LYS A 195 -17.87 30.09 28.09
N GLU A 196 -18.51 30.71 29.07
CA GLU A 196 -19.12 30.00 30.21
C GLU A 196 -20.18 29.00 29.74
N LEU A 197 -21.05 29.41 28.79
CA LEU A 197 -22.07 28.54 28.21
C LEU A 197 -21.45 27.33 27.48
N LEU A 198 -20.42 27.55 26.67
CA LEU A 198 -19.71 26.46 25.99
C LEU A 198 -19.01 25.51 26.98
N GLU A 199 -18.36 26.05 28.00
CA GLU A 199 -17.73 25.25 29.06
C GLU A 199 -18.75 24.44 29.86
N GLN A 200 -19.94 24.99 30.09
CA GLN A 200 -21.07 24.30 30.72
C GLN A 200 -21.56 23.13 29.85
N ILE A 201 -21.81 23.36 28.56
CA ILE A 201 -22.23 22.31 27.61
C ILE A 201 -21.22 21.15 27.61
N LEU A 202 -19.92 21.45 27.60
CA LEU A 202 -18.88 20.42 27.63
C LEU A 202 -18.85 19.65 28.96
N ARG A 203 -19.14 20.32 30.08
CA ARG A 203 -19.13 19.71 31.42
C ARG A 203 -20.36 18.84 31.67
N GLU A 204 -21.50 19.21 31.11
CA GLU A 204 -22.76 18.48 31.26
C GLU A 204 -22.85 17.24 30.36
N ASP A 205 -22.09 17.19 29.26
CA ASP A 205 -22.06 16.02 28.39
C ASP A 205 -21.16 14.91 28.97
N GLY A 206 -21.77 13.93 29.62
CA GLY A 206 -21.07 12.81 30.26
C GLY A 206 -20.24 11.92 29.32
N ARG A 207 -20.31 12.10 28.00
CA ARG A 207 -19.47 11.39 27.01
C ARG A 207 -18.12 12.07 26.78
N ILE A 208 -17.93 13.29 27.28
CA ILE A 208 -16.70 14.05 27.16
C ILE A 208 -15.78 13.73 28.32
N HIS A 209 -14.56 13.32 28.01
CA HIS A 209 -13.55 13.00 29.02
C HIS A 209 -13.10 14.28 29.76
N PRO A 210 -12.99 14.22 31.10
CA PRO A 210 -12.49 15.36 31.89
C PRO A 210 -10.96 15.55 31.74
N THR A 211 -10.25 14.51 31.31
CA THR A 211 -8.80 14.53 31.08
C THR A 211 -8.50 13.92 29.70
N PRO A 212 -7.82 14.65 28.79
CA PRO A 212 -7.37 16.04 28.91
C PRO A 212 -8.52 17.03 29.10
N VAL A 213 -8.26 18.12 29.84
CA VAL A 213 -9.27 19.14 30.15
C VAL A 213 -9.84 19.72 28.85
N PRO A 214 -11.18 19.74 28.68
CA PRO A 214 -11.79 20.39 27.54
C PRO A 214 -11.40 21.87 27.45
N LEU A 215 -11.23 22.38 26.24
CA LEU A 215 -10.73 23.75 26.00
C LEU A 215 -11.79 24.56 25.26
N VAL A 216 -12.12 25.72 25.84
CA VAL A 216 -12.84 26.80 25.15
C VAL A 216 -11.96 28.03 25.13
N ALA A 217 -11.60 28.51 23.94
CA ALA A 217 -10.72 29.65 23.78
C ALA A 217 -11.05 30.46 22.53
N VAL A 218 -10.63 31.72 22.49
CA VAL A 218 -10.64 32.52 21.26
C VAL A 218 -9.57 31.95 20.32
N PHE A 219 -10.01 31.47 19.16
CA PHE A 219 -9.17 30.93 18.11
C PHE A 219 -8.66 32.02 17.17
N ALA A 220 -9.56 32.92 16.76
CA ALA A 220 -9.25 34.02 15.86
C ALA A 220 -10.23 35.19 16.05
N LEU A 221 -9.83 36.37 15.60
CA LEU A 221 -10.71 37.51 15.35
C LEU A 221 -10.93 37.56 13.83
N GLY A 222 -12.08 37.09 13.38
CA GLY A 222 -12.42 36.89 11.98
C GLY A 222 -12.91 38.17 11.28
N ALA A 223 -13.34 38.07 10.02
CA ALA A 223 -13.81 39.24 9.27
C ALA A 223 -15.14 39.82 9.79
N TYR A 224 -15.97 38.98 10.40
CA TYR A 224 -17.31 39.33 10.90
C TYR A 224 -17.70 38.60 12.19
N SER A 225 -16.77 37.87 12.81
CA SER A 225 -17.00 37.06 14.01
C SER A 225 -15.78 37.01 14.93
N VAL A 226 -16.00 36.81 16.23
CA VAL A 226 -14.99 36.29 17.16
C VAL A 226 -15.09 34.77 17.15
N ASP A 227 -14.07 34.10 16.63
CA ASP A 227 -14.09 32.64 16.45
C ASP A 227 -13.63 31.95 17.74
N LEU A 228 -14.51 31.17 18.35
CA LEU A 228 -14.23 30.35 19.51
C LEU A 228 -13.94 28.91 19.07
N VAL A 229 -12.85 28.35 19.59
CA VAL A 229 -12.55 26.92 19.46
C VAL A 229 -13.04 26.16 20.69
N VAL A 230 -13.76 25.08 20.44
CA VAL A 230 -14.33 24.18 21.43
C VAL A 230 -13.72 22.79 21.21
N ARG A 231 -12.97 22.28 22.19
CA ARG A 231 -12.29 20.98 22.12
C ARG A 231 -12.66 20.11 23.31
N GLY A 232 -13.07 18.89 23.02
CA GLY A 232 -13.30 17.84 24.00
C GLY A 232 -12.77 16.51 23.48
N TRP A 233 -12.34 15.63 24.38
CA TRP A 233 -11.94 14.26 24.04
C TRP A 233 -13.12 13.32 24.29
N VAL A 234 -13.35 12.39 23.37
CA VAL A 234 -14.45 11.41 23.41
C VAL A 234 -13.94 10.04 22.98
N ASP A 235 -14.66 8.98 23.33
CA ASP A 235 -14.36 7.65 22.81
C ASP A 235 -14.56 7.63 21.29
N THR A 236 -13.63 6.99 20.58
CA THR A 236 -13.60 6.95 19.12
C THR A 236 -14.93 6.51 18.48
N PRO A 237 -15.64 5.47 18.99
CA PRO A 237 -16.93 5.07 18.44
C PRO A 237 -18.02 6.15 18.55
N LEU A 238 -17.96 6.99 19.59
CA LEU A 238 -18.96 8.03 19.86
C LEU A 238 -18.67 9.35 19.14
N TYR A 239 -17.52 9.45 18.45
CA TYR A 239 -17.03 10.71 17.89
C TYR A 239 -18.08 11.48 17.08
N TRP A 240 -18.74 10.82 16.12
CA TRP A 240 -19.71 11.47 15.24
C TRP A 240 -20.99 11.85 15.97
N GLU A 241 -21.49 10.97 16.84
CA GLU A 241 -22.69 11.22 17.66
C GLU A 241 -22.50 12.45 18.55
N VAL A 242 -21.36 12.53 19.25
CA VAL A 242 -21.05 13.67 20.12
C VAL A 242 -20.80 14.93 19.31
N LEU A 243 -20.10 14.86 18.17
CA LEU A 243 -19.87 16.01 17.30
C LEU A 243 -21.20 16.64 16.85
N PHE A 244 -22.13 15.84 16.34
CA PHE A 244 -23.43 16.35 15.87
C PHE A 244 -24.27 16.89 17.02
N SER A 245 -24.32 16.14 18.13
CA SER A 245 -25.04 16.55 19.34
C SER A 245 -24.51 17.87 19.92
N LEU A 246 -23.20 18.08 19.95
CA LEU A 246 -22.60 19.33 20.43
C LEU A 246 -22.95 20.52 19.54
N ASN A 247 -22.88 20.37 18.22
CA ASN A 247 -23.25 21.47 17.31
C ASN A 247 -24.70 21.92 17.52
N GLU A 248 -25.62 20.97 17.66
CA GLU A 248 -27.04 21.26 17.93
C GLU A 248 -27.23 21.94 19.30
N LYS A 249 -26.62 21.40 20.36
CA LYS A 249 -26.67 21.99 21.71
C LYS A 249 -26.12 23.41 21.75
N ILE A 250 -24.99 23.66 21.08
CA ILE A 250 -24.37 24.99 21.01
C ILE A 250 -25.34 25.97 20.34
N LYS A 251 -25.95 25.59 19.21
CA LYS A 251 -26.90 26.44 18.51
C LYS A 251 -28.09 26.82 19.37
N LEU A 252 -28.75 25.82 19.99
CA LEU A 252 -29.95 26.05 20.80
C LEU A 252 -29.63 26.89 22.04
N ASN A 253 -28.52 26.61 22.72
CA ASN A 253 -28.13 27.33 23.92
C ASN A 253 -27.76 28.80 23.62
N PHE A 254 -27.10 29.07 22.49
CA PHE A 254 -26.78 30.44 22.08
C PHE A 254 -28.04 31.24 21.76
N ASP A 255 -29.03 30.62 21.09
CA ASP A 255 -30.32 31.27 20.82
C ASP A 255 -31.06 31.64 22.11
N GLU A 256 -31.09 30.73 23.09
CA GLU A 256 -31.76 30.96 24.37
C GLU A 256 -31.09 32.07 25.21
N ASN A 257 -29.78 32.24 25.05
CA ASN A 257 -28.99 33.20 25.82
C ASN A 257 -28.66 34.49 25.05
N SER A 258 -29.30 34.71 23.90
CA SER A 258 -29.10 35.90 23.06
C SER A 258 -27.64 36.12 22.60
N ILE A 259 -26.90 35.03 22.37
CA ILE A 259 -25.58 35.07 21.72
C ILE A 259 -25.79 34.92 20.21
N SER A 260 -25.28 35.88 19.45
CA SER A 260 -25.53 35.98 18.03
C SER A 260 -24.57 35.11 17.22
N LEU A 261 -25.10 34.37 16.24
CA LEU A 261 -24.28 33.72 15.20
C LEU A 261 -24.27 34.64 13.97
N PRO A 262 -23.18 35.40 13.73
CA PRO A 262 -23.20 36.48 12.77
C PRO A 262 -23.25 35.97 11.33
N TYR A 263 -24.07 36.62 10.52
CA TYR A 263 -23.94 36.54 9.07
C TYR A 263 -22.75 37.39 8.60
N PRO A 264 -22.19 37.13 7.41
CA PRO A 264 -21.20 38.00 6.80
C PRO A 264 -21.65 39.47 6.79
N GLN A 265 -20.84 40.35 7.38
CA GLN A 265 -21.11 41.79 7.44
C GLN A 265 -20.36 42.53 6.33
N GLN A 266 -20.96 43.61 5.83
CA GLN A 266 -20.32 44.49 4.86
C GLN A 266 -20.71 45.94 5.13
N ASP A 267 -19.69 46.79 5.31
CA ASP A 267 -19.89 48.23 5.38
C ASP A 267 -20.03 48.80 3.97
N ILE A 268 -21.16 49.48 3.71
CA ILE A 268 -21.46 50.12 2.42
C ILE A 268 -21.47 51.64 2.61
N HIS A 269 -20.49 52.31 2.02
CA HIS A 269 -20.45 53.77 1.94
C HIS A 269 -21.10 54.23 0.62
N LEU A 270 -22.32 54.77 0.71
CA LEU A 270 -23.05 55.29 -0.45
C LEU A 270 -22.72 56.76 -0.69
N PHE A 271 -22.18 57.07 -1.87
CA PHE A 271 -21.91 58.44 -2.31
C PHE A 271 -22.93 58.84 -3.37
N GLN A 272 -23.70 59.91 -3.13
CA GLN A 272 -24.57 60.48 -4.17
C GLN A 272 -23.73 61.22 -5.21
N ALA A 273 -23.81 60.78 -6.47
CA ALA A 273 -23.25 61.54 -7.57
C ALA A 273 -24.17 62.75 -7.87
N GLU A 274 -23.63 63.97 -7.78
CA GLU A 274 -24.35 65.16 -8.24
C GLU A 274 -24.67 65.02 -9.74
N LYS A 275 -25.96 65.12 -10.09
CA LYS A 275 -26.40 65.21 -11.48
C LYS A 275 -25.87 66.53 -12.06
N ARG A 276 -24.89 66.44 -12.96
CA ARG A 276 -24.49 67.55 -13.83
C ARG A 276 -25.59 67.92 -14.81
#